data_AF-K6XWR8-F1
#
_entry.id   AF-K6XWR8-F1
#
_cell.length_a   1.000
_cell.length_b   1.000
_cell.length_c   1.000
_cell.angle_alpha   90.00
_cell.angle_beta   90.00
_cell.angle_gamma   90.00
#
_symmetry.space_group_name_H-M   'P 1'
#
loop_
_entity.id
_entity.type
_entity.pdbx_description
1 polymer ?
#
loop_
_entity_poly.entity_id
_entity_poly.type
_entity_poly.pdbx_seq_one_letter_code
_entity_poly.pdbx_strand_id
1 'polypeptide(L)'
;MKKLVLATLVALSVPFTASAATSSAENVKFVGDLEYASFCKAVINNDVELFKISLNRFVGELGSSRQRVLKRVLADNNVTCSGQSLVEFSAKRNATQVGSFITAQAE
;
A
#
# COMPACT_ATOMS: atom_id res chain seq x y z
N MET A 1 -51.03 39.46 -12.98
CA MET A 1 -50.50 38.65 -11.87
C MET A 1 -49.59 37.56 -12.45
N LYS A 2 -48.28 37.78 -12.49
CA LYS A 2 -47.29 36.77 -12.94
C LYS A 2 -46.55 36.30 -11.69
N LYS A 3 -46.83 35.07 -11.25
CA LYS A 3 -46.13 34.39 -10.16
C LYS A 3 -45.19 33.36 -10.76
N LEU A 4 -43.95 33.34 -10.30
CA LEU A 4 -43.19 32.18 -9.81
C LEU A 4 -41.71 32.47 -9.96
N VAL A 5 -41.11 32.84 -8.83
CA VAL A 5 -39.67 32.90 -8.61
C VAL A 5 -39.17 31.46 -8.59
N LEU A 6 -38.37 31.08 -9.58
CA LEU A 6 -37.66 29.80 -9.62
C LEU A 6 -36.33 30.02 -8.89
N ALA A 7 -36.23 29.51 -7.66
CA ALA A 7 -35.00 29.50 -6.90
C ALA A 7 -34.60 28.06 -6.58
N THR A 8 -33.29 27.81 -6.66
CA THR A 8 -32.49 26.72 -6.06
C THR A 8 -32.68 25.31 -6.67
N LEU A 9 -31.67 24.45 -6.87
CA LEU A 9 -30.37 24.25 -6.23
C LEU A 9 -29.34 23.80 -7.28
N VAL A 10 -28.19 24.48 -7.39
CA VAL A 10 -27.01 23.92 -8.07
C VAL A 10 -26.23 23.12 -7.04
N ALA A 11 -26.40 21.80 -7.03
CA ALA A 11 -25.55 20.90 -6.27
C ALA A 11 -24.21 20.77 -7.01
N LEU A 12 -23.22 21.57 -6.61
CA LEU A 12 -21.83 21.38 -7.03
C LEU A 12 -21.26 20.16 -6.30
N SER A 13 -21.47 18.96 -6.85
CA SER A 13 -20.71 17.79 -6.45
C SER A 13 -19.28 17.94 -6.97
N VAL A 14 -18.36 18.38 -6.12
CA VAL A 14 -16.93 18.35 -6.43
C VAL A 14 -16.46 16.90 -6.25
N PRO A 15 -16.07 16.17 -7.31
CA PRO A 15 -15.41 14.90 -7.12
C PRO A 15 -14.01 15.18 -6.57
N PHE A 16 -13.76 14.79 -5.32
CA PHE A 16 -12.40 14.74 -4.78
C PHE A 16 -11.64 13.65 -5.51
N THR A 17 -10.98 13.98 -6.62
CA THR A 17 -10.01 13.12 -7.26
C THR A 17 -8.70 13.22 -6.48
N ALA A 18 -8.56 12.39 -5.45
CA ALA A 18 -7.28 12.21 -4.77
C ALA A 18 -6.32 11.46 -5.71
N SER A 19 -5.64 12.20 -6.58
CA SER A 19 -4.55 11.66 -7.39
C SER A 19 -3.29 11.59 -6.52
N ALA A 20 -3.05 10.44 -5.90
CA ALA A 20 -1.79 10.16 -5.25
C ALA A 20 -0.70 10.03 -6.32
N ALA A 21 0.02 11.13 -6.57
CA ALA A 21 1.20 11.12 -7.42
C ALA A 21 2.33 10.37 -6.70
N THR A 22 2.38 9.04 -6.86
CA THR A 22 3.58 8.29 -6.48
C THR A 22 4.66 8.62 -7.50
N SER A 23 5.68 9.39 -7.09
CA SER A 23 6.95 9.45 -7.81
C SER A 23 7.43 8.03 -8.05
N SER A 24 7.46 7.63 -9.32
CA SER A 24 7.78 6.26 -9.71
C SER A 24 9.25 6.04 -9.39
N ALA A 25 9.55 5.19 -8.41
CA ALA A 25 10.89 4.68 -8.23
C ALA A 25 11.32 3.99 -9.52
N GLU A 26 12.47 4.43 -10.01
CA GLU A 26 13.17 4.04 -11.22
C GLU A 26 12.98 2.56 -11.60
N ASN A 27 12.46 2.33 -12.81
CA ASN A 27 12.45 1.09 -13.61
C ASN A 27 12.80 -0.24 -12.89
N VAL A 28 12.08 -0.60 -11.83
CA VAL A 28 12.21 -1.93 -11.21
C VAL A 28 11.21 -2.87 -11.87
N LYS A 29 11.71 -3.87 -12.60
CA LYS A 29 10.89 -4.95 -13.12
C LYS A 29 10.52 -5.87 -11.95
N PHE A 30 9.26 -5.84 -11.52
CA PHE A 30 8.74 -6.75 -10.49
C PHE A 30 8.70 -8.17 -11.07
N VAL A 31 9.42 -9.09 -10.43
CA VAL A 31 9.42 -10.52 -10.78
C VAL A 31 9.12 -11.27 -9.47
N GLY A 32 8.01 -12.00 -9.42
CA GLY A 32 7.44 -12.60 -8.20
C GLY A 32 5.91 -12.56 -8.22
N ASP A 33 5.27 -12.68 -7.04
CA ASP A 33 3.83 -12.56 -6.88
C ASP A 33 3.36 -11.13 -7.17
N LEU A 34 2.90 -10.90 -8.40
CA LEU A 34 2.45 -9.59 -8.86
C LEU A 34 1.25 -9.08 -8.05
N GLU A 35 0.45 -9.99 -7.48
CA GLU A 35 -0.62 -9.65 -6.54
C GLU A 35 -0.08 -8.84 -5.35
N TYR A 36 1.10 -9.19 -4.83
CA TYR A 36 1.71 -8.58 -3.66
C TYR A 36 2.74 -7.48 -3.98
N ALA A 37 2.79 -7.02 -5.24
CA ALA A 37 3.76 -6.02 -5.70
C ALA A 37 3.71 -4.69 -4.92
N SER A 38 2.58 -4.35 -4.28
CA SER A 38 2.46 -3.12 -3.47
C SER A 38 3.37 -3.15 -2.23
N PHE A 39 3.62 -4.32 -1.63
CA PHE A 39 4.60 -4.46 -0.55
C PHE A 39 6.02 -4.24 -1.05
N CYS A 40 6.37 -4.83 -2.20
CA CYS A 40 7.68 -4.62 -2.82
C CYS A 40 7.89 -3.15 -3.19
N LYS A 41 6.85 -2.47 -3.71
CA LYS A 41 6.89 -1.04 -4.04
C LYS A 41 7.09 -0.18 -2.78
N ALA A 42 6.41 -0.50 -1.69
CA ALA A 42 6.60 0.17 -0.40
C ALA A 42 8.04 0.02 0.11
N VAL A 43 8.63 -1.18 0.00
CA VAL A 43 10.03 -1.42 0.37
C VAL A 43 11.00 -0.63 -0.52
N ILE A 44 10.80 -0.64 -1.84
CA ILE A 44 11.64 0.11 -2.80
C ILE A 44 11.61 1.61 -2.49
N ASN A 45 10.43 2.14 -2.17
CA ASN A 45 10.24 3.56 -1.86
C ASN A 45 10.60 3.90 -0.40
N ASN A 46 10.96 2.90 0.42
CA ASN A 46 11.11 3.03 1.87
C ASN A 46 9.91 3.75 2.54
N ASP A 47 8.71 3.44 2.06
CA ASP A 47 7.46 4.12 2.38
C ASP A 47 6.59 3.27 3.32
N VAL A 48 6.59 3.64 4.60
CA VAL A 48 5.82 2.95 5.65
C VAL A 48 4.32 3.15 5.48
N GLU A 49 3.86 4.27 4.93
CA GLU A 49 2.45 4.54 4.72
C GLU A 49 1.90 3.64 3.63
N LEU A 50 2.60 3.55 2.49
CA LEU A 50 2.26 2.62 1.41
C LEU A 50 2.30 1.16 1.89
N PHE A 51 3.23 0.83 2.79
CA PHE A 51 3.28 -0.49 3.42
C PHE A 51 2.01 -0.77 4.25
N LYS A 52 1.60 0.18 5.10
CA LYS A 52 0.37 0.06 5.92
C LYS A 52 -0.90 0.02 5.06
N ILE A 53 -0.97 0.80 3.99
CA ILE A 53 -2.07 0.74 3.01
C ILE A 53 -2.13 -0.65 2.36
N SER A 54 -0.97 -1.21 2.00
CA SER A 54 -0.90 -2.58 1.46
C SER A 54 -1.41 -3.61 2.47
N LEU A 55 -1.01 -3.53 3.74
CA LEU A 55 -1.52 -4.43 4.79
C LEU A 55 -3.05 -4.37 4.93
N ASN A 56 -3.65 -3.18 4.79
CA ASN A 56 -5.09 -3.00 4.83
C ASN A 56 -5.82 -3.69 3.67
N ARG A 57 -5.26 -3.53 2.47
CA ARG A 57 -5.87 -4.04 1.24
C ARG A 57 -6.06 -5.56 1.26
N PHE A 58 -5.18 -6.26 1.95
CA PHE A 58 -5.18 -7.72 2.02
C PHE A 58 -5.86 -8.30 3.28
N VAL A 59 -6.52 -7.47 4.09
CA VAL A 59 -7.36 -7.98 5.18
C VAL A 59 -8.56 -8.71 4.59
N GLY A 60 -8.87 -9.89 5.12
CA GLY A 60 -9.90 -10.79 4.60
C GLY A 60 -9.36 -11.79 3.56
N GLU A 61 -8.32 -11.41 2.82
CA GLU A 61 -7.66 -12.28 1.84
C GLU A 61 -6.50 -13.06 2.45
N LEU A 62 -5.53 -12.37 3.06
CA LEU A 62 -4.34 -12.99 3.66
C LEU A 62 -4.46 -13.20 5.18
N GLY A 63 -5.46 -12.58 5.81
CA GLY A 63 -5.69 -12.74 7.24
C GLY A 63 -6.85 -11.89 7.75
N SER A 64 -7.40 -12.27 8.92
CA SER A 64 -8.57 -11.61 9.52
C SER A 64 -8.29 -10.22 10.11
N SER A 65 -7.03 -9.77 10.14
CA SER A 65 -6.63 -8.46 10.64
C SER A 65 -5.29 -8.05 10.04
N ARG A 66 -4.95 -6.75 10.10
CA ARG A 66 -3.65 -6.22 9.64
C ARG A 66 -2.46 -6.98 10.22
N GLN A 67 -2.51 -7.34 11.51
CA GLN A 67 -1.42 -8.05 12.16
C GLN A 67 -1.29 -9.49 11.64
N ARG A 68 -2.41 -10.15 11.33
CA ARG A 68 -2.40 -11.48 10.69
C ARG A 68 -1.87 -11.42 9.26
N VAL A 69 -2.26 -10.40 8.50
CA VAL A 69 -1.70 -10.13 7.16
C VAL A 69 -0.20 -9.90 7.26
N LEU A 70 0.25 -9.05 8.17
CA LEU A 70 1.68 -8.78 8.38
C LEU A 70 2.46 -10.06 8.69
N LYS A 71 1.99 -10.86 9.65
CA LYS A 71 2.62 -12.15 9.98
C LYS A 71 2.66 -13.09 8.78
N ARG A 72 1.61 -13.11 7.95
CA ARG A 72 1.55 -13.96 6.77
C ARG A 72 2.52 -13.50 5.68
N VAL A 73 2.59 -12.20 5.43
CA VAL A 73 3.48 -11.59 4.43
C VAL A 73 4.95 -11.75 4.82
N LEU A 74 5.26 -11.70 6.13
CA LEU A 74 6.62 -11.89 6.66
C LEU A 74 7.01 -13.36 6.85
N ALA A 75 6.04 -14.30 6.84
CA ALA A 75 6.35 -15.71 6.93
C ALA A 75 7.14 -16.16 5.70
N ASP A 76 8.12 -17.04 5.91
CA ASP A 76 9.04 -17.50 4.87
C ASP A 76 8.31 -17.85 3.57
N ASN A 77 8.76 -17.23 2.48
CA ASN A 77 8.32 -17.45 1.10
C ASN A 77 6.84 -17.18 0.78
N ASN A 78 6.07 -16.50 1.64
CA ASN A 78 4.69 -16.11 1.28
C ASN A 78 4.61 -14.93 0.32
N VAL A 79 5.44 -13.91 0.54
CA VAL A 79 5.53 -12.76 -0.35
C VAL A 79 6.99 -12.59 -0.71
N THR A 80 7.28 -12.71 -1.99
CA THR A 80 8.64 -12.56 -2.50
C THR A 80 8.76 -11.33 -3.39
N CYS A 81 9.84 -10.58 -3.19
CA CYS A 81 10.23 -9.44 -4.01
C CYS A 81 11.53 -9.79 -4.72
N SER A 82 11.47 -9.91 -6.05
CA SER A 82 12.63 -10.33 -6.86
C SER A 82 13.22 -11.68 -6.40
N GLY A 83 12.35 -12.62 -6.00
CA GLY A 83 12.74 -13.96 -5.53
C GLY A 83 13.33 -14.02 -4.11
N GLN A 84 13.31 -12.92 -3.36
CA GLN A 84 13.78 -12.85 -1.97
C GLN A 84 12.60 -12.58 -1.04
N SER A 85 12.71 -12.98 0.24
CA SER A 85 11.69 -12.64 1.23
C SER A 85 11.59 -11.12 1.40
N LEU A 86 10.45 -10.62 1.86
CA LEU A 86 10.25 -9.20 2.09
C LEU A 86 11.30 -8.59 3.05
N VAL A 87 11.68 -9.35 4.07
CA VAL A 87 12.69 -8.96 5.06
C VAL A 87 14.06 -8.83 4.42
N GLU A 88 14.51 -9.87 3.70
CA GLU A 88 15.78 -9.86 2.97
C GLU A 88 15.84 -8.74 1.93
N PHE A 89 14.74 -8.56 1.19
CA PHE A 89 14.64 -7.52 0.17
C PHE A 89 14.71 -6.12 0.79
N SER A 90 14.07 -5.91 1.95
CA SER A 90 14.14 -4.64 2.67
C SER A 90 15.54 -4.31 3.17
N ALA A 91 16.25 -5.30 3.72
CA ALA A 91 17.64 -5.15 4.14
C ALA A 91 18.56 -4.83 2.95
N LYS A 92 18.44 -5.56 1.85
CA LYS A 92 19.23 -5.34 0.63
C LYS A 92 19.01 -3.96 0.01
N ARG A 93 17.78 -3.41 0.12
CA ARG A 93 17.43 -2.08 -0.39
C ARG A 93 17.74 -0.94 0.58
N ASN A 94 18.28 -1.22 1.77
CA ASN A 94 18.47 -0.23 2.83
C ASN A 94 17.17 0.54 3.15
N ALA A 95 16.04 -0.16 3.15
CA ALA A 95 14.73 0.43 3.45
C ALA A 95 14.56 0.61 4.96
N THR A 96 15.32 1.52 5.57
CA THR A 96 15.43 1.65 7.03
C THR A 96 14.10 1.90 7.74
N GLN A 97 13.19 2.69 7.15
CA GLN A 97 11.90 3.00 7.79
C GLN A 97 10.96 1.80 7.77
N VAL A 98 10.87 1.14 6.61
CA VAL A 98 10.05 -0.08 6.46
C VAL A 98 10.65 -1.23 7.25
N GLY A 99 11.98 -1.40 7.25
CA GLY A 99 12.69 -2.40 8.03
C GLY A 99 12.49 -2.22 9.54
N SER A 100 12.59 -0.99 10.05
CA SER A 100 12.28 -0.69 11.45
C SER A 100 10.81 -0.96 11.79
N PHE A 101 9.89 -0.61 10.88
CA PHE A 101 8.47 -0.91 11.06
C PHE A 101 8.21 -2.42 11.12
N ILE A 102 8.83 -3.20 10.25
CA ILE A 102 8.71 -4.67 10.23
C ILE A 102 9.25 -5.27 11.53
N THR A 103 10.44 -4.83 11.96
CA THR A 103 11.11 -5.34 13.17
C THR A 103 10.30 -5.05 14.42
N ALA A 104 9.78 -3.82 14.57
CA ALA A 104 8.97 -3.40 15.71
C ALA A 104 7.62 -4.14 15.85
N GLN A 105 7.24 -4.96 14.86
CA GLN A 105 6.00 -5.74 14.85
C GLN A 105 6.27 -7.26 14.91
N ALA A 106 7.54 -7.66 14.80
CA ALA A 106 8.01 -9.04 14.92
C ALA A 106 8.37 -9.42 16.37
N GLU A 107 8.68 -8.42 17.21
CA GLU A 107 8.79 -8.50 18.67
C GLU A 107 7.41 -8.55 19.34
#